data_AF-A0A8H8A8P5-F1
#
_entry.id   AF-A0A8H8A8P5-F1
#
_cell.length_a   1.000
_cell.length_b   1.000
_cell.length_c   1.000
_cell.angle_alpha   90.00
_cell.angle_beta   90.00
_cell.angle_gamma   90.00
#
_symmetry.space_group_name_H-M   'P 1'
#
loop_
_entity.id
_entity.type
_entity.pdbx_description
1 polymer ?
#
loop_
_entity_poly.entity_id
_entity_poly.type
_entity_poly.pdbx_seq_one_letter_code
_entity_poly.pdbx_strand_id
1 'polypeptide(L)'
;MDSQEWGLKDLISIKNTEITNELNSSIMSCNKTLDSIELYLSDLQNNLETINNEMKSLKLRSLTISQQLQIRKNTEQRINDVINDFILSPEIIYCISESKIDEKWLHTLSILNNTIDRFDINKKKQNLWKIQEHLEKELEKLSYIAITRIREFLINKIKILHNPYSNSRAVQQSLIKYKFLFVFLFKRQNQIVFEIKQTYQNTIQWYYIYHFEKYRTFLEKLEINTFNTILLNYEKTSKKNNTLLQKKIQVFSSYQEFDINHRTRIISGENQNIIMTHISNDEKKTHNLELVFYSYNQVLVNNIVLEYLFLSEFMLFNDFQELNDYFKNLFENTLSDSKIFNRQLIESSYDIIGILLSVKTTQELSSNLKNEKIFILDDYINEISTLLWNQFQKSVDLHCESLKQISIKNSLVGNHNRTVPDVLTQKFGDLLNGIFIMFSKNYNKFIETNVQKLVDSLITYLTEVTNKMKNQKERELFLYNNYSLILAIINAS
;
A
#
# COMPACT_ATOMS: atom_id res chain seq x y z
N MET A 1 -73.36 96.29 110.71
CA MET A 1 -74.02 96.53 109.42
C MET A 1 -72.96 96.83 108.38
N ASP A 2 -72.01 95.93 108.19
CA ASP A 2 -72.14 94.57 107.63
C ASP A 2 -71.81 94.62 106.13
N SER A 3 -70.59 94.26 105.76
CA SER A 3 -70.19 92.85 105.58
C SER A 3 -70.89 92.16 104.39
N GLN A 4 -71.31 92.91 103.36
CA GLN A 4 -71.84 92.31 102.11
C GLN A 4 -71.10 92.67 100.80
N GLU A 5 -70.15 93.61 100.77
CA GLU A 5 -69.51 94.04 99.51
C GLU A 5 -68.28 93.23 99.07
N TRP A 6 -67.76 92.32 99.90
CA TRP A 6 -66.60 91.50 99.55
C TRP A 6 -66.94 90.16 98.86
N GLY A 7 -68.22 89.79 98.75
CA GLY A 7 -68.62 88.50 98.14
C GLY A 7 -68.72 88.50 96.61
N LEU A 8 -68.89 89.67 95.97
CA LEU A 8 -69.22 89.76 94.54
C LEU A 8 -67.98 89.90 93.62
N LYS A 9 -66.83 90.37 94.13
CA LYS A 9 -65.59 90.48 93.33
C LYS A 9 -64.83 89.16 93.20
N ASP A 10 -64.91 88.30 94.21
CA ASP A 10 -64.21 87.01 94.18
C ASP A 10 -64.86 86.03 93.18
N LEU A 11 -66.19 86.06 93.03
CA LEU A 11 -66.91 85.19 92.09
C LEU A 11 -66.62 85.46 90.60
N ILE A 12 -66.27 86.71 90.23
CA ILE A 12 -65.96 87.07 88.83
C ILE A 12 -64.48 86.78 88.49
N SER A 13 -63.58 86.92 89.47
CA SER A 13 -62.17 86.55 89.32
C SER A 13 -61.99 85.04 89.13
N ILE A 14 -62.68 84.25 89.95
CA ILE A 14 -62.61 82.78 89.92
C ILE A 14 -63.08 82.23 88.56
N LYS A 15 -64.19 82.75 88.02
CA LYS A 15 -64.75 82.26 86.76
C LYS A 15 -63.89 82.59 85.54
N ASN A 16 -63.22 83.74 85.53
CA ASN A 16 -62.26 84.08 84.47
C ASN A 16 -60.97 83.27 84.58
N THR A 17 -60.51 82.96 85.79
CA THR A 17 -59.34 82.08 85.98
C THR A 17 -59.62 80.64 85.58
N GLU A 18 -60.83 80.13 85.81
CA GLU A 18 -61.26 78.79 85.37
C GLU A 18 -61.29 78.67 83.84
N ILE A 19 -61.86 79.64 83.13
CA ILE A 19 -61.89 79.64 81.66
C ILE A 19 -60.47 79.76 81.07
N THR A 20 -59.61 80.61 81.64
CA THR A 20 -58.20 80.69 81.20
C THR A 20 -57.39 79.43 81.52
N ASN A 21 -57.74 78.73 82.60
CA ASN A 21 -57.10 77.46 82.98
C ASN A 21 -57.61 76.29 82.12
N GLU A 22 -58.87 76.30 81.70
CA GLU A 22 -59.43 75.33 80.73
C GLU A 22 -58.88 75.55 79.31
N LEU A 23 -58.68 76.80 78.89
CA LEU A 23 -58.01 77.12 77.62
C LEU A 23 -56.53 76.77 77.67
N ASN A 24 -55.82 77.08 78.76
CA ASN A 24 -54.43 76.66 78.93
C ASN A 24 -54.30 75.14 79.05
N SER A 25 -55.22 74.44 79.71
CA SER A 25 -55.19 72.97 79.74
C SER A 25 -55.46 72.37 78.36
N SER A 26 -56.35 72.97 77.57
CA SER A 26 -56.62 72.56 76.19
C SER A 26 -55.45 72.86 75.25
N ILE A 27 -54.81 74.04 75.36
CA ILE A 27 -53.60 74.39 74.59
C ILE A 27 -52.42 73.52 75.00
N MET A 28 -52.26 73.23 76.29
CA MET A 28 -51.23 72.28 76.76
C MET A 28 -51.52 70.85 76.33
N SER A 29 -52.80 70.45 76.19
CA SER A 29 -53.17 69.16 75.61
C SER A 29 -52.88 69.12 74.11
N CYS A 30 -53.18 70.20 73.37
CA CYS A 30 -52.88 70.32 71.94
C CYS A 30 -51.37 70.33 71.70
N ASN A 31 -50.59 71.06 72.51
CA ASN A 31 -49.14 71.07 72.44
C ASN A 31 -48.56 69.69 72.80
N LYS A 32 -49.09 68.99 73.82
CA LYS A 32 -48.70 67.60 74.10
C LYS A 32 -49.02 66.67 72.93
N THR A 33 -50.15 66.85 72.25
CA THR A 33 -50.46 66.07 71.05
C THR A 33 -49.56 66.46 69.88
N LEU A 34 -49.18 67.73 69.74
CA LEU A 34 -48.28 68.21 68.69
C LEU A 34 -46.86 67.70 68.92
N ASP A 35 -46.34 67.76 70.16
CA ASP A 35 -45.07 67.16 70.56
C ASP A 35 -45.09 65.65 70.33
N SER A 36 -46.21 64.97 70.58
CA SER A 36 -46.34 63.54 70.30
C SER A 36 -46.33 63.22 68.81
N ILE A 37 -46.91 64.09 67.97
CA ILE A 37 -46.87 63.95 66.51
C ILE A 37 -45.49 64.30 65.97
N GLU A 38 -44.82 65.30 66.53
CA GLU A 38 -43.45 65.68 66.15
C GLU A 38 -42.46 64.59 66.53
N LEU A 39 -42.59 64.00 67.72
CA LEU A 39 -41.83 62.81 68.12
C LEU A 39 -42.13 61.61 67.21
N TYR A 40 -43.40 61.38 66.85
CA TYR A 40 -43.76 60.31 65.94
C TYR A 40 -43.22 60.52 64.52
N LEU A 41 -43.28 61.75 64.00
CA LEU A 41 -42.74 62.09 62.68
C LEU A 41 -41.21 62.03 62.66
N SER A 42 -40.55 62.46 63.74
CA SER A 42 -39.11 62.33 63.92
C SER A 42 -38.70 60.86 63.99
N ASP A 43 -39.44 60.03 64.72
CA ASP A 43 -39.18 58.60 64.81
C ASP A 43 -39.44 57.89 63.47
N LEU A 44 -40.49 58.27 62.75
CA LEU A 44 -40.79 57.76 61.40
C LEU A 44 -39.72 58.20 60.40
N GLN A 45 -39.23 59.44 60.49
CA GLN A 45 -38.13 59.94 59.65
C GLN A 45 -36.83 59.19 59.94
N ASN A 46 -36.49 58.97 61.21
CA ASN A 46 -35.34 58.18 61.60
C ASN A 46 -35.46 56.72 61.12
N ASN A 47 -36.65 56.13 61.23
CA ASN A 47 -36.93 54.78 60.74
C ASN A 47 -36.84 54.69 59.20
N LEU A 48 -37.25 55.71 58.47
CA LEU A 48 -37.06 55.76 57.02
C LEU A 48 -35.59 55.94 56.64
N GLU A 49 -34.83 56.70 57.41
CA GLU A 49 -33.40 56.88 57.18
C GLU A 49 -32.60 55.60 57.49
N THR A 50 -32.94 54.89 58.57
CA THR A 50 -32.37 53.57 58.87
C THR A 50 -32.73 52.55 57.80
N ILE A 51 -33.99 52.45 57.39
CA ILE A 51 -34.43 51.56 56.31
C ILE A 51 -33.74 51.91 54.99
N ASN A 52 -33.58 53.19 54.67
CA ASN A 52 -32.90 53.61 53.43
C ASN A 52 -31.41 53.26 53.46
N ASN A 53 -30.76 53.40 54.63
CA ASN A 53 -29.37 53.00 54.81
C ASN A 53 -29.21 51.47 54.76
N GLU A 54 -30.14 50.73 55.37
CA GLU A 54 -30.22 49.27 55.26
C GLU A 54 -30.44 48.84 53.80
N MET A 55 -31.37 49.47 53.08
CA MET A 55 -31.65 49.17 51.67
C MET A 55 -30.45 49.48 50.77
N LYS A 56 -29.73 50.59 51.02
CA LYS A 56 -28.47 50.90 50.34
C LYS A 56 -27.40 49.86 50.64
N SER A 57 -27.26 49.45 51.90
CA SER A 57 -26.29 48.42 52.30
C SER A 57 -26.63 47.05 51.70
N LEU A 58 -27.91 46.68 51.64
CA LEU A 58 -28.41 45.47 50.96
C LEU A 58 -28.14 45.52 49.47
N LYS A 59 -28.35 46.67 48.83
CA LYS A 59 -28.06 46.86 47.40
C LYS A 59 -26.56 46.72 47.11
N LEU A 60 -25.70 47.35 47.92
CA LEU A 60 -24.25 47.19 47.79
C LEU A 60 -23.83 45.73 48.02
N ARG A 61 -24.40 45.07 49.03
CA ARG A 61 -24.14 43.65 49.32
C ARG A 61 -24.61 42.74 48.19
N SER A 62 -25.75 43.02 47.57
CA SER A 62 -26.24 42.28 46.41
C SER A 62 -25.30 42.44 45.21
N LEU A 63 -24.79 43.65 44.97
CA LEU A 63 -23.83 43.91 43.89
C LEU A 63 -22.50 43.18 44.13
N THR A 64 -21.96 43.22 45.35
CA THR A 64 -20.72 42.50 45.67
C THR A 64 -20.89 40.99 45.55
N ILE A 65 -22.01 40.43 46.01
CA ILE A 65 -22.32 39.00 45.82
C ILE A 65 -22.43 38.64 44.34
N SER A 66 -23.09 39.48 43.53
CA SER A 66 -23.22 39.23 42.09
C SER A 66 -21.85 39.22 41.39
N GLN A 67 -20.95 40.14 41.75
CA GLN A 67 -19.59 40.18 41.23
C GLN A 67 -18.77 38.96 41.69
N GLN A 68 -18.88 38.56 42.96
CA GLN A 68 -18.23 37.36 43.48
C GLN A 68 -18.72 36.08 42.79
N LEU A 69 -20.03 35.97 42.51
CA LEU A 69 -20.60 34.86 41.75
C LEU A 69 -20.05 34.82 40.32
N GLN A 70 -19.91 35.99 39.68
CA GLN A 70 -19.38 36.08 38.33
C GLN A 70 -17.88 35.73 38.27
N ILE A 71 -17.09 36.18 39.26
CA ILE A 71 -15.70 35.77 39.41
C ILE A 71 -15.62 34.26 39.63
N ARG A 72 -16.44 33.70 40.53
CA ARG A 72 -16.48 32.25 40.80
C ARG A 72 -16.82 31.43 39.56
N LYS A 73 -17.84 31.84 38.79
CA LYS A 73 -18.19 31.19 37.52
C LYS A 73 -17.04 31.25 36.52
N ASN A 74 -16.40 32.40 36.37
CA ASN A 74 -15.26 32.55 35.45
C ASN A 74 -14.06 31.70 35.90
N THR A 75 -13.79 31.62 37.21
CA THR A 75 -12.74 30.75 37.74
C THR A 75 -13.09 29.27 37.58
N GLU A 76 -14.35 28.90 37.81
CA GLU A 76 -14.84 27.53 37.64
C GLU A 76 -14.74 27.09 36.18
N GLN A 77 -15.09 27.96 35.22
CA GLN A 77 -14.90 27.68 33.80
C GLN A 77 -13.42 27.47 33.46
N ARG A 78 -12.53 28.36 33.89
CA ARG A 78 -11.08 28.22 33.65
C ARG A 78 -10.49 26.96 34.29
N ILE A 79 -10.94 26.62 35.49
CA ILE A 79 -10.51 25.40 36.18
C ILE A 79 -11.07 24.18 35.45
N ASN A 80 -12.33 24.19 35.01
CA ASN A 80 -12.92 23.10 34.23
C ASN A 80 -12.23 22.92 32.88
N ASP A 81 -11.84 23.99 32.20
CA ASP A 81 -11.10 23.90 30.95
C ASP A 81 -9.74 23.22 31.17
N VAL A 82 -8.99 23.61 32.22
CA VAL A 82 -7.73 22.95 32.60
C VAL A 82 -7.96 21.52 33.11
N ILE A 83 -9.05 21.24 33.82
CA ILE A 83 -9.35 19.89 34.29
C ILE A 83 -9.68 18.97 33.10
N ASN A 84 -10.51 19.42 32.18
CA ASN A 84 -10.90 18.64 30.99
C ASN A 84 -9.76 18.48 29.99
N ASP A 85 -8.83 19.44 29.93
CA ASP A 85 -7.64 19.34 29.08
C ASP A 85 -6.60 18.37 29.65
N PHE A 86 -6.55 18.17 30.96
CA PHE A 86 -5.46 17.47 31.64
C PHE A 86 -5.84 16.14 32.31
N ILE A 87 -7.12 15.87 32.59
CA ILE A 87 -7.55 14.61 33.22
C ILE A 87 -7.73 13.51 32.16
N LEU A 88 -6.87 12.50 32.24
CA LEU A 88 -7.13 11.20 31.63
C LEU A 88 -7.97 10.37 32.60
N SER A 89 -9.08 9.81 32.10
CA SER A 89 -9.84 8.82 32.89
C SER A 89 -8.94 7.63 33.24
N PRO A 90 -8.98 7.11 34.49
CA PRO A 90 -8.19 5.93 34.87
C PRO A 90 -8.51 4.70 34.01
N GLU A 91 -9.71 4.65 33.42
CA GLU A 91 -10.10 3.63 32.44
C GLU A 91 -9.26 3.69 31.15
N ILE A 92 -8.87 4.90 30.73
CA ILE A 92 -7.99 5.12 29.57
C ILE A 92 -6.58 4.63 29.89
N ILE A 93 -6.10 4.90 31.10
CA ILE A 93 -4.79 4.46 31.57
C ILE A 93 -4.75 2.92 31.62
N TYR A 94 -5.79 2.30 32.20
CA TYR A 94 -5.93 0.85 32.27
C TYR A 94 -6.05 0.19 30.89
N CYS A 95 -6.81 0.82 29.98
CA CYS A 95 -6.92 0.37 28.60
C CYS A 95 -5.55 0.38 27.90
N ILE A 96 -4.74 1.41 28.12
CA ILE A 96 -3.42 1.50 27.49
C ILE A 96 -2.40 0.56 28.15
N SER A 97 -2.48 0.32 29.46
CA SER A 97 -1.56 -0.56 30.18
C SER A 97 -1.86 -2.06 30.01
N GLU A 98 -3.14 -2.47 30.02
CA GLU A 98 -3.49 -3.90 30.13
C GLU A 98 -4.39 -4.43 29.00
N SER A 99 -5.18 -3.59 28.33
CA SER A 99 -6.14 -4.11 27.34
C SER A 99 -5.49 -4.56 26.02
N LYS A 100 -6.21 -5.36 25.23
CA LYS A 100 -5.77 -5.82 23.89
C LYS A 100 -5.87 -4.69 22.86
N ILE A 101 -5.00 -4.73 21.85
CA ILE A 101 -4.95 -3.74 20.76
C ILE A 101 -6.09 -3.99 19.78
N ASP A 102 -7.27 -3.47 20.13
CA ASP A 102 -8.49 -3.49 19.33
C ASP A 102 -8.79 -2.09 18.74
N GLU A 103 -9.86 -1.95 17.95
CA GLU A 103 -10.31 -0.64 17.43
C GLU A 103 -10.63 0.36 18.55
N LYS A 104 -11.12 -0.14 19.69
CA LYS A 104 -11.31 0.65 20.91
C LYS A 104 -10.00 1.24 21.40
N TRP A 105 -8.91 0.46 21.35
CA TRP A 105 -7.58 0.89 21.77
C TRP A 105 -7.00 1.96 20.85
N LEU A 106 -7.26 1.86 19.54
CA LEU A 106 -6.91 2.91 18.57
C LEU A 106 -7.60 4.24 18.91
N HIS A 107 -8.88 4.19 19.27
CA HIS A 107 -9.62 5.36 19.71
C HIS A 107 -9.04 5.94 21.02
N THR A 108 -8.74 5.11 22.03
CA THR A 108 -8.09 5.57 23.27
C THR A 108 -6.71 6.18 23.02
N LEU A 109 -5.94 5.62 22.08
CA LEU A 109 -4.65 6.16 21.69
C LEU A 109 -4.77 7.49 20.93
N SER A 110 -5.86 7.68 20.17
CA SER A 110 -6.16 8.96 19.52
C SER A 110 -6.48 10.06 20.55
N ILE A 111 -7.24 9.72 21.59
CA ILE A 111 -7.52 10.62 22.71
C ILE A 111 -6.21 10.97 23.41
N LEU A 112 -5.35 9.98 23.69
CA LEU A 112 -4.05 10.20 24.28
C LEU A 112 -3.16 11.10 23.42
N ASN A 113 -3.16 10.88 22.09
CA ASN A 113 -2.38 11.72 21.20
C ASN A 113 -2.88 13.18 21.22
N ASN A 114 -4.20 13.39 21.20
CA ASN A 114 -4.79 14.73 21.27
C ASN A 114 -4.57 15.39 22.63
N THR A 115 -4.57 14.63 23.73
CA THR A 115 -4.19 15.20 25.04
C THR A 115 -2.74 15.63 25.01
N ILE A 116 -1.82 14.82 24.50
CA ILE A 116 -0.41 15.20 24.48
C ILE A 116 -0.16 16.38 23.54
N ASP A 117 -0.78 16.42 22.36
CA ASP A 117 -0.68 17.57 21.44
C ASP A 117 -1.21 18.86 22.11
N ARG A 118 -2.28 18.77 22.91
CA ARG A 118 -2.79 19.90 23.71
C ARG A 118 -1.83 20.31 24.84
N PHE A 119 -1.21 19.36 25.52
CA PHE A 119 -0.18 19.63 26.53
C PHE A 119 1.02 20.36 25.91
N ASP A 120 1.49 19.94 24.73
CA ASP A 120 2.60 20.58 24.02
C ASP A 120 2.28 22.02 23.58
N ILE A 121 1.04 22.28 23.16
CA ILE A 121 0.57 23.64 22.84
C ILE A 121 0.50 24.52 24.10
N ASN A 122 0.02 23.97 25.22
CA ASN A 122 -0.10 24.70 26.48
C ASN A 122 1.28 24.94 27.15
N LYS A 123 2.26 24.06 26.93
CA LYS A 123 3.67 24.27 27.32
C LYS A 123 4.27 25.53 26.67
N LYS A 124 3.93 25.82 25.42
CA LYS A 124 4.37 27.04 24.72
C LYS A 124 3.74 28.32 25.27
N LYS A 125 2.60 28.23 25.96
CA LYS A 125 1.87 29.38 26.51
C LYS A 125 2.33 29.82 27.91
N GLN A 126 3.35 29.17 28.50
CA GLN A 126 3.98 29.54 29.78
C GLN A 126 3.00 29.85 30.93
N ASN A 127 1.90 29.11 31.05
CA ASN A 127 0.96 29.30 32.17
C ASN A 127 0.84 28.00 32.98
N LEU A 128 1.31 28.07 34.24
CA LEU A 128 1.11 27.15 35.38
C LEU A 128 2.21 26.10 35.69
N TRP A 129 2.43 25.94 37.00
CA TRP A 129 3.66 25.49 37.66
C TRP A 129 3.38 24.23 38.50
N LYS A 130 4.33 23.28 38.53
CA LYS A 130 4.35 21.99 39.26
C LYS A 130 3.34 20.90 38.86
N ILE A 131 2.04 21.19 38.70
CA ILE A 131 1.05 20.15 38.30
C ILE A 131 1.37 19.64 36.89
N GLN A 132 1.79 20.54 36.01
CA GLN A 132 2.17 20.20 34.63
C GLN A 132 3.40 19.31 34.58
N GLU A 133 4.39 19.48 35.47
CA GLU A 133 5.61 18.65 35.49
C GLU A 133 5.32 17.21 35.98
N HIS A 134 4.44 17.05 36.96
CA HIS A 134 4.01 15.72 37.42
C HIS A 134 3.16 15.01 36.36
N LEU A 135 2.24 15.72 35.71
CA LEU A 135 1.43 15.16 34.63
C LEU A 135 2.27 14.87 33.38
N GLU A 136 3.27 15.68 33.07
CA GLU A 136 4.23 15.43 31.99
C GLU A 136 4.97 14.12 32.23
N LYS A 137 5.50 13.88 33.45
CA LYS A 137 6.16 12.62 33.79
C LYS A 137 5.22 11.41 33.69
N GLU A 138 3.96 11.53 34.11
CA GLU A 138 2.99 10.44 33.98
C GLU A 138 2.57 10.20 32.52
N LEU A 139 2.42 11.26 31.71
CA LEU A 139 2.16 11.15 30.27
C LEU A 139 3.36 10.55 29.53
N GLU A 140 4.59 10.92 29.89
CA GLU A 140 5.81 10.34 29.34
C GLU A 140 5.90 8.85 29.65
N LYS A 141 5.67 8.45 30.91
CA LYS A 141 5.62 7.03 31.31
C LYS A 141 4.55 6.27 30.55
N LEU A 142 3.35 6.83 30.45
CA LEU A 142 2.24 6.21 29.74
C LEU A 142 2.56 6.11 28.24
N SER A 143 3.16 7.14 27.65
CA SER A 143 3.62 7.10 26.26
C SER A 143 4.69 6.02 26.05
N TYR A 144 5.62 5.83 26.99
CA TYR A 144 6.63 4.78 26.93
C TYR A 144 6.03 3.37 27.00
N ILE A 145 5.03 3.17 27.88
CA ILE A 145 4.28 1.92 27.96
C ILE A 145 3.53 1.67 26.64
N ALA A 146 2.84 2.68 26.10
CA ALA A 146 2.13 2.58 24.84
C ALA A 146 3.09 2.22 23.68
N ILE A 147 4.21 2.92 23.58
CA ILE A 147 5.25 2.69 22.57
C ILE A 147 5.78 1.24 22.65
N THR A 148 6.11 0.77 23.86
CA THR A 148 6.62 -0.60 24.08
C THR A 148 5.59 -1.64 23.62
N ARG A 149 4.31 -1.45 23.94
CA ARG A 149 3.24 -2.38 23.54
C ARG A 149 2.98 -2.36 22.03
N ILE A 150 2.98 -1.18 21.40
CA ILE A 150 2.83 -1.08 19.93
C ILE A 150 3.98 -1.79 19.24
N ARG A 151 5.22 -1.55 19.71
CA ARG A 151 6.41 -2.21 19.19
C ARG A 151 6.27 -3.72 19.28
N GLU A 152 5.92 -4.25 20.46
CA GLU A 152 5.75 -5.69 20.65
C GLU A 152 4.66 -6.27 19.75
N PHE A 153 3.53 -5.56 19.60
CA PHE A 153 2.45 -5.98 18.71
C PHE A 153 2.85 -6.00 17.24
N LEU A 154 3.48 -4.93 16.74
CA LEU A 154 3.94 -4.84 15.36
C LEU A 154 5.01 -5.91 15.08
N ILE A 155 5.99 -6.06 15.96
CA ILE A 155 7.01 -7.10 15.83
C ILE A 155 6.37 -8.51 15.84
N ASN A 156 5.39 -8.76 16.70
CA ASN A 156 4.69 -10.05 16.73
C ASN A 156 3.90 -10.31 15.44
N LYS A 157 3.28 -9.28 14.85
CA LYS A 157 2.62 -9.40 13.54
C LYS A 157 3.64 -9.63 12.41
N ILE A 158 4.78 -8.96 12.44
CA ILE A 158 5.87 -9.15 11.48
C ILE A 158 6.46 -10.56 11.61
N LYS A 159 6.62 -11.08 12.84
CA LYS A 159 7.08 -12.46 13.07
C LYS A 159 6.15 -13.51 12.46
N ILE A 160 4.87 -13.23 12.28
CA ILE A 160 3.95 -14.16 11.58
C ILE A 160 4.39 -14.35 10.12
N LEU A 161 4.96 -13.33 9.47
CA LEU A 161 5.49 -13.40 8.10
C LEU A 161 6.71 -14.31 7.99
N HIS A 162 7.44 -14.51 9.09
CA HIS A 162 8.55 -15.47 9.14
C HIS A 162 8.06 -16.94 9.14
N ASN A 163 6.74 -17.18 9.13
CA ASN A 163 6.20 -18.52 8.94
C ASN A 163 6.06 -18.84 7.44
N PRO A 164 6.65 -19.95 6.94
CA PRO A 164 6.60 -20.34 5.53
C PRO A 164 5.20 -20.65 4.98
N TYR A 165 4.19 -20.83 5.83
CA TYR A 165 2.80 -21.06 5.42
C TYR A 165 1.92 -19.81 5.52
N SER A 166 2.50 -18.66 5.88
CA SER A 166 1.75 -17.43 6.03
C SER A 166 1.40 -16.83 4.65
N ASN A 167 0.18 -16.31 4.52
CA ASN A 167 -0.18 -15.51 3.37
C ASN A 167 0.26 -14.05 3.65
N SER A 168 1.34 -13.61 3.00
CA SER A 168 1.88 -12.26 3.18
C SER A 168 0.82 -11.17 2.98
N ARG A 169 -0.06 -11.34 1.99
CA ARG A 169 -1.12 -10.37 1.67
C ARG A 169 -2.13 -10.21 2.80
N ALA A 170 -2.56 -11.32 3.39
CA ALA A 170 -3.53 -11.29 4.49
C ALA A 170 -2.95 -10.59 5.73
N VAL A 171 -1.67 -10.82 6.02
CA VAL A 171 -0.99 -10.17 7.13
C VAL A 171 -0.79 -8.67 6.85
N GLN A 172 -0.39 -8.30 5.63
CA GLN A 172 -0.27 -6.90 5.21
C GLN A 172 -1.59 -6.14 5.29
N GLN A 173 -2.70 -6.71 4.82
CA GLN A 173 -4.04 -6.13 4.98
C GLN A 173 -4.40 -5.92 6.46
N SER A 174 -4.01 -6.85 7.33
CA SER A 174 -4.21 -6.68 8.77
C SER A 174 -3.37 -5.53 9.34
N LEU A 175 -2.16 -5.32 8.84
CA LEU A 175 -1.27 -4.23 9.26
C LEU A 175 -1.78 -2.86 8.81
N ILE A 176 -2.33 -2.74 7.59
CA ILE A 176 -2.89 -1.48 7.07
C ILE A 176 -3.96 -0.91 8.03
N LYS A 177 -4.79 -1.75 8.64
CA LYS A 177 -5.80 -1.32 9.63
C LYS A 177 -5.21 -0.58 10.83
N TYR A 178 -3.96 -0.88 11.18
CA TYR A 178 -3.25 -0.29 12.31
C TYR A 178 -2.26 0.81 11.90
N LYS A 179 -2.42 1.41 10.70
CA LYS A 179 -1.58 2.52 10.21
C LYS A 179 -1.44 3.66 11.22
N PHE A 180 -2.51 3.97 11.97
CA PHE A 180 -2.49 5.02 13.00
C PHE A 180 -1.43 4.77 14.09
N LEU A 181 -1.15 3.50 14.42
CA LEU A 181 -0.08 3.15 15.38
C LEU A 181 1.30 3.56 14.88
N PHE A 182 1.52 3.37 13.58
CA PHE A 182 2.78 3.73 12.94
C PHE A 182 2.96 5.25 12.89
N VAL A 183 1.89 6.01 12.60
CA VAL A 183 1.88 7.49 12.66
C VAL A 183 2.21 7.99 14.07
N PHE A 184 1.63 7.38 15.10
CA PHE A 184 1.90 7.75 16.48
C PHE A 184 3.36 7.50 16.88
N LEU A 185 3.92 6.35 16.49
CA LEU A 185 5.33 6.04 16.73
C LEU A 185 6.26 7.02 16.01
N PHE A 186 5.95 7.38 14.76
CA PHE A 186 6.74 8.32 13.98
C PHE A 186 6.76 9.73 14.62
N LYS A 187 5.64 10.20 15.17
CA LYS A 187 5.63 11.51 15.84
C LYS A 187 6.45 11.56 17.13
N ARG A 188 6.57 10.44 17.86
CA ARG A 188 7.16 10.41 19.21
C ARG A 188 8.57 9.87 19.24
N GLN A 189 8.84 8.78 18.53
CA GLN A 189 10.11 8.07 18.58
C GLN A 189 10.47 7.44 17.23
N ASN A 190 11.14 8.23 16.39
CA ASN A 190 11.62 7.81 15.07
C ASN A 190 12.55 6.59 15.11
N GLN A 191 13.32 6.41 16.18
CA GLN A 191 14.28 5.31 16.28
C GLN A 191 13.59 3.93 16.31
N ILE A 192 12.47 3.79 17.03
CA ILE A 192 11.71 2.53 17.06
C ILE A 192 11.06 2.26 15.71
N VAL A 193 10.61 3.30 15.02
CA VAL A 193 10.09 3.16 13.66
C VAL A 193 11.15 2.62 12.72
N PHE A 194 12.39 3.13 12.80
CA PHE A 194 13.50 2.61 12.00
C PHE A 194 13.78 1.12 12.30
N GLU A 195 13.82 0.73 13.59
CA GLU A 195 13.98 -0.68 13.98
C GLU A 195 12.85 -1.57 13.44
N ILE A 196 11.60 -1.09 13.46
CA ILE A 196 10.45 -1.83 12.90
C ILE A 196 10.57 -1.92 11.37
N LYS A 197 10.94 -0.84 10.68
CA LYS A 197 11.21 -0.86 9.23
C LYS A 197 12.31 -1.85 8.88
N GLN A 198 13.40 -1.87 9.64
CA GLN A 198 14.54 -2.77 9.38
C GLN A 198 14.18 -4.23 9.67
N THR A 199 13.46 -4.51 10.77
CA THR A 199 12.98 -5.87 11.07
C THR A 199 12.00 -6.36 10.02
N TYR A 200 11.08 -5.50 9.55
CA TYR A 200 10.20 -5.82 8.42
C TYR A 200 11.00 -6.16 7.17
N GLN A 201 11.97 -5.30 6.79
CA GLN A 201 12.83 -5.49 5.62
C GLN A 201 13.49 -6.86 5.63
N ASN A 202 14.15 -7.22 6.74
CA ASN A 202 14.86 -8.48 6.89
C ASN A 202 13.90 -9.68 6.80
N THR A 203 12.72 -9.60 7.42
CA THR A 203 11.74 -10.70 7.39
C THR A 203 11.13 -10.92 6.00
N ILE A 204 10.81 -9.83 5.29
CA ILE A 204 10.25 -9.91 3.94
C ILE A 204 11.30 -10.33 2.92
N GLN A 205 12.55 -9.84 3.05
CA GLN A 205 13.66 -10.29 2.22
C GLN A 205 13.86 -11.80 2.37
N TRP A 206 13.88 -12.31 3.60
CA TRP A 206 13.92 -13.76 3.85
C TRP A 206 12.72 -14.50 3.24
N TYR A 207 11.50 -13.98 3.43
CA TYR A 207 10.27 -14.57 2.91
C TYR A 207 10.33 -14.72 1.38
N TYR A 208 10.64 -13.64 0.65
CA TYR A 208 10.68 -13.71 -0.81
C TYR A 208 11.82 -14.61 -1.31
N ILE A 209 13.02 -14.56 -0.72
CA ILE A 209 14.11 -15.47 -1.09
C ILE A 209 13.66 -16.93 -0.92
N TYR A 210 13.12 -17.29 0.24
CA TYR A 210 12.68 -18.64 0.53
C TYR A 210 11.58 -19.14 -0.42
N HIS A 211 10.58 -18.31 -0.70
CA HIS A 211 9.47 -18.68 -1.58
C HIS A 211 9.90 -18.76 -3.05
N PHE A 212 10.75 -17.83 -3.53
CA PHE A 212 11.26 -17.87 -4.90
C PHE A 212 12.30 -18.97 -5.12
N GLU A 213 13.11 -19.33 -4.13
CA GLU A 213 13.98 -20.51 -4.20
C GLU A 213 13.17 -21.81 -4.33
N LYS A 214 12.11 -21.95 -3.53
CA LYS A 214 11.19 -23.10 -3.66
C LYS A 214 10.48 -23.13 -5.01
N TYR A 215 10.02 -21.99 -5.48
CA TYR A 215 9.33 -21.90 -6.75
C TYR A 215 10.28 -22.19 -7.92
N ARG A 216 11.49 -21.63 -7.88
CA ARG A 216 12.56 -21.92 -8.84
C ARG A 216 12.89 -23.40 -8.89
N THR A 217 13.19 -24.01 -7.73
CA THR A 217 13.51 -25.45 -7.68
C THR A 217 12.33 -26.33 -8.12
N PHE A 218 11.10 -25.87 -7.95
CA PHE A 218 9.92 -26.54 -8.52
C PHE A 218 9.90 -26.42 -10.05
N LEU A 219 10.12 -25.24 -10.61
CA LEU A 219 10.15 -25.01 -12.06
C LEU A 219 11.33 -25.72 -12.75
N GLU A 220 12.49 -25.80 -12.11
CA GLU A 220 13.66 -26.54 -12.62
C GLU A 220 13.42 -28.06 -12.69
N LYS A 221 12.52 -28.59 -11.86
CA LYS A 221 12.13 -30.02 -11.89
C LYS A 221 11.15 -30.33 -13.01
N LEU A 222 10.45 -29.33 -13.55
CA LEU A 222 9.52 -29.55 -14.66
C LEU A 222 10.29 -29.94 -15.92
N GLU A 223 9.80 -30.95 -16.62
CA GLU A 223 10.35 -31.32 -17.92
C GLU A 223 9.98 -30.24 -18.94
N ILE A 224 10.96 -29.39 -19.28
CA ILE A 224 10.82 -28.36 -20.32
C ILE A 224 10.92 -29.04 -21.68
N ASN A 225 9.96 -28.77 -22.56
CA ASN A 225 10.05 -29.15 -23.96
C ASN A 225 11.23 -28.43 -24.63
N THR A 226 12.32 -29.15 -24.91
CA THR A 226 13.42 -28.63 -25.73
C THR A 226 13.07 -28.80 -27.21
N PHE A 227 12.21 -27.91 -27.74
CA PHE A 227 11.98 -27.82 -29.18
C PHE A 227 13.19 -27.16 -29.87
N ASN A 228 14.20 -27.97 -30.18
CA ASN A 228 15.22 -27.56 -31.14
C ASN A 228 14.58 -27.62 -32.54
N THR A 229 13.94 -26.52 -32.95
CA THR A 229 13.12 -26.39 -34.17
C THR A 229 13.81 -26.92 -35.44
N ILE A 230 15.13 -26.71 -35.58
CA ILE A 230 15.92 -27.19 -36.74
C ILE A 230 17.11 -28.08 -36.30
N LEU A 231 17.65 -27.90 -35.09
CA LEU A 231 18.93 -28.47 -34.67
C LEU A 231 18.98 -30.02 -34.54
N LEU A 232 17.84 -30.70 -34.37
CA LEU A 232 17.83 -32.12 -33.93
C LEU A 232 17.08 -33.12 -34.84
N ASN A 233 16.74 -32.76 -36.07
CA ASN A 233 16.00 -33.68 -36.94
C ASN A 233 16.86 -34.70 -37.70
N TYR A 234 18.20 -34.72 -37.53
CA TYR A 234 19.06 -35.67 -38.28
C TYR A 234 19.79 -36.72 -37.43
N GLU A 235 19.88 -36.60 -36.10
CA GLU A 235 20.51 -37.66 -35.29
C GLU A 235 19.60 -38.87 -35.05
N LYS A 236 18.27 -38.67 -35.07
CA LYS A 236 17.31 -39.74 -34.70
C LYS A 236 16.97 -40.72 -35.83
N THR A 237 17.27 -40.40 -37.10
CA THR A 237 16.93 -41.30 -38.22
C THR A 237 18.06 -42.23 -38.64
N SER A 238 19.29 -42.06 -38.12
CA SER A 238 20.47 -42.80 -38.60
C SER A 238 21.17 -43.72 -37.60
N LYS A 239 20.75 -43.81 -36.32
CA LYS A 239 21.42 -44.69 -35.35
C LYS A 239 20.43 -45.54 -34.55
N LYS A 240 19.95 -46.62 -35.17
CA LYS A 240 19.72 -47.85 -34.41
C LYS A 240 21.11 -48.43 -34.11
N ASN A 241 21.61 -48.20 -32.89
CA ASN A 241 22.35 -49.15 -32.05
C ASN A 241 23.25 -48.41 -31.03
N ASN A 242 23.26 -48.97 -29.81
CA ASN A 242 24.15 -48.76 -28.67
C ASN A 242 23.71 -47.77 -27.56
N THR A 243 23.05 -48.38 -26.58
CA THR A 243 23.12 -48.20 -25.12
C THR A 243 24.22 -47.30 -24.54
N LEU A 244 23.85 -46.16 -23.94
CA LEU A 244 23.93 -45.87 -22.50
C LEU A 244 23.42 -44.43 -22.21
N LEU A 245 22.49 -44.30 -21.26
CA LEU A 245 22.18 -43.09 -20.48
C LEU A 245 22.07 -41.76 -21.25
N GLN A 246 21.04 -41.62 -22.08
CA GLN A 246 20.48 -40.31 -22.43
C GLN A 246 18.98 -40.35 -22.15
N LYS A 247 18.50 -39.38 -21.36
CA LYS A 247 17.08 -39.15 -21.08
C LYS A 247 16.29 -39.34 -22.37
N LYS A 248 15.34 -40.28 -22.37
CA LYS A 248 14.47 -40.57 -23.52
C LYS A 248 13.68 -39.31 -23.86
N ILE A 249 14.18 -38.50 -24.79
CA ILE A 249 13.40 -37.47 -25.46
C ILE A 249 12.42 -38.21 -26.38
N GLN A 250 11.24 -38.54 -25.84
CA GLN A 250 10.10 -39.01 -26.63
C GLN A 250 9.82 -37.95 -27.68
N VAL A 251 9.94 -38.34 -28.96
CA VAL A 251 9.46 -37.52 -30.07
C VAL A 251 7.95 -37.63 -30.02
N PHE A 252 7.30 -36.67 -29.37
CA PHE A 252 5.85 -36.56 -29.44
C PHE A 252 5.47 -35.98 -30.81
N SER A 253 4.60 -36.74 -31.47
CA SER A 253 3.93 -36.40 -32.70
C SER A 253 2.65 -35.63 -32.38
N SER A 254 2.69 -34.30 -32.31
CA SER A 254 1.48 -33.52 -32.53
C SER A 254 1.82 -32.17 -33.14
N TYR A 255 1.24 -31.89 -34.30
CA TYR A 255 1.32 -30.60 -35.00
C TYR A 255 0.79 -29.42 -34.14
N GLN A 256 0.09 -29.70 -33.05
CA GLN A 256 -0.50 -28.72 -32.12
C GLN A 256 0.54 -27.98 -31.26
N GLU A 257 1.76 -28.50 -31.11
CA GLU A 257 2.82 -27.87 -30.31
C GLU A 257 3.60 -26.79 -31.10
N PHE A 258 3.45 -26.76 -32.42
CA PHE A 258 3.95 -25.68 -33.30
C PHE A 258 2.89 -24.61 -33.61
N ASP A 259 1.62 -24.85 -33.28
CA ASP A 259 0.54 -23.89 -33.48
C ASP A 259 0.76 -22.65 -32.60
N ILE A 260 1.26 -21.58 -33.22
CA ILE A 260 1.48 -20.28 -32.58
C ILE A 260 0.20 -19.75 -31.97
N ASN A 261 -0.96 -20.02 -32.57
CA ASN A 261 -2.26 -19.65 -32.02
C ASN A 261 -2.56 -20.32 -30.68
N HIS A 262 -2.11 -21.56 -30.45
CA HIS A 262 -2.25 -22.23 -29.17
C HIS A 262 -1.26 -21.67 -28.14
N ARG A 263 0.01 -21.49 -28.54
CA ARG A 263 1.08 -20.94 -27.67
C ARG A 263 0.83 -19.49 -27.24
N THR A 264 0.33 -18.66 -28.16
CA THR A 264 -0.04 -17.26 -27.87
C THR A 264 -1.28 -17.18 -26.97
N ARG A 265 -2.30 -18.02 -27.17
CA ARG A 265 -3.49 -18.07 -26.28
C ARG A 265 -3.12 -18.48 -24.85
N ILE A 266 -2.11 -19.34 -24.67
CA ILE A 266 -1.62 -19.71 -23.34
C ILE A 266 -1.03 -18.50 -22.61
N ILE A 267 -0.37 -17.59 -23.32
CA ILE A 267 0.23 -16.38 -22.73
C ILE A 267 -0.78 -15.23 -22.61
N SER A 268 -1.70 -15.09 -23.57
CA SER A 268 -2.72 -14.05 -23.57
C SER A 268 -3.96 -14.38 -22.74
N GLY A 269 -4.05 -15.59 -22.18
CA GLY A 269 -5.10 -15.97 -21.24
C GLY A 269 -4.86 -15.30 -19.89
N GLU A 270 -5.62 -14.24 -19.61
CA GLU A 270 -5.60 -13.45 -18.37
C GLU A 270 -5.40 -14.33 -17.12
N ASN A 271 -4.23 -14.25 -16.48
CA ASN A 271 -3.90 -14.75 -15.13
C ASN A 271 -4.16 -16.24 -14.80
N GLN A 272 -4.79 -17.03 -15.67
CA GLN A 272 -5.27 -18.38 -15.36
C GLN A 272 -4.25 -19.49 -15.66
N ASN A 273 -3.17 -19.17 -16.38
CA ASN A 273 -2.17 -20.16 -16.80
C ASN A 273 -0.87 -20.11 -15.98
N ILE A 274 -0.81 -19.35 -14.89
CA ILE A 274 0.36 -19.33 -14.00
C ILE A 274 0.54 -20.73 -13.41
N ILE A 275 1.74 -21.29 -13.55
CA ILE A 275 2.09 -22.57 -12.93
C ILE A 275 2.11 -22.39 -11.42
N MET A 276 1.03 -22.80 -10.76
CA MET A 276 0.90 -22.77 -9.30
C MET A 276 1.50 -24.05 -8.70
N THR A 277 2.45 -23.90 -7.78
CA THR A 277 3.15 -24.99 -7.07
C THR A 277 2.22 -26.04 -6.43
N HIS A 278 0.98 -25.69 -6.11
CA HIS A 278 0.00 -26.56 -5.45
C HIS A 278 -0.93 -27.32 -6.41
N ILE A 279 -1.02 -26.93 -7.69
CA ILE A 279 -2.00 -27.48 -8.66
C ILE A 279 -1.30 -28.37 -9.71
N SER A 280 -0.01 -28.16 -9.96
CA SER A 280 0.75 -28.83 -11.03
C SER A 280 1.38 -30.18 -10.65
N ASN A 281 0.97 -30.80 -9.54
CA ASN A 281 1.38 -32.18 -9.20
C ASN A 281 0.73 -33.26 -10.11
N ASP A 282 -0.03 -32.87 -11.14
CA ASP A 282 -0.41 -33.79 -12.22
C ASP A 282 0.81 -34.02 -13.15
N GLU A 283 1.64 -34.98 -12.75
CA GLU A 283 3.02 -35.30 -13.16
C GLU A 283 3.34 -35.53 -14.66
N LYS A 284 2.50 -35.18 -15.64
CA LYS A 284 2.77 -35.57 -17.06
C LYS A 284 2.39 -34.54 -18.13
N LYS A 285 2.35 -33.25 -17.80
CA LYS A 285 2.26 -32.20 -18.83
C LYS A 285 3.65 -31.66 -19.11
N THR A 286 4.09 -31.78 -20.35
CA THR A 286 5.28 -31.09 -20.80
C THR A 286 4.96 -29.60 -20.90
N HIS A 287 5.82 -28.76 -20.35
CA HIS A 287 5.62 -27.31 -20.34
C HIS A 287 6.55 -26.68 -21.37
N ASN A 288 6.02 -25.72 -22.11
CA ASN A 288 6.84 -24.93 -23.02
C ASN A 288 7.66 -23.90 -22.23
N LEU A 289 8.81 -23.54 -22.77
CA LEU A 289 9.72 -22.59 -22.14
C LEU A 289 9.06 -21.26 -21.82
N GLU A 290 8.29 -20.72 -22.77
CA GLU A 290 7.63 -19.42 -22.62
C GLU A 290 6.64 -19.39 -21.45
N LEU A 291 6.02 -20.53 -21.13
CA LEU A 291 5.07 -20.64 -20.02
C LEU A 291 5.79 -20.63 -18.67
N VAL A 292 6.95 -21.30 -18.59
CA VAL A 292 7.80 -21.27 -17.39
C VAL A 292 8.35 -19.87 -17.17
N PHE A 293 8.87 -19.24 -18.22
CA PHE A 293 9.36 -17.86 -18.18
C PHE A 293 8.25 -16.87 -17.79
N TYR A 294 7.08 -16.97 -18.43
CA TYR A 294 5.92 -16.14 -18.13
C TYR A 294 5.48 -16.32 -16.66
N SER A 295 5.26 -17.56 -16.23
CA SER A 295 4.76 -17.84 -14.88
C SER A 295 5.72 -17.36 -13.79
N TYR A 296 7.03 -17.46 -14.02
CA TYR A 296 8.01 -16.99 -13.06
C TYR A 296 8.03 -15.46 -12.96
N ASN A 297 8.22 -14.78 -14.09
CA ASN A 297 8.36 -13.33 -14.12
C ASN A 297 7.05 -12.60 -13.78
N GLN A 298 5.90 -13.14 -14.17
CA GLN A 298 4.59 -12.58 -13.81
C GLN A 298 4.36 -12.62 -12.30
N VAL A 299 4.66 -13.75 -11.65
CA VAL A 299 4.51 -13.89 -10.18
C VAL A 299 5.49 -12.96 -9.45
N LEU A 300 6.72 -12.84 -9.94
CA LEU A 300 7.72 -11.94 -9.38
C LEU A 300 7.25 -10.48 -9.45
N VAL A 301 6.90 -10.00 -10.64
CA VAL A 301 6.47 -8.60 -10.86
C VAL A 301 5.20 -8.30 -10.06
N ASN A 302 4.20 -9.18 -10.08
CA ASN A 302 2.95 -8.96 -9.34
C ASN A 302 3.18 -8.85 -7.82
N ASN A 303 4.04 -9.69 -7.24
CA ASN A 303 4.32 -9.61 -5.80
C ASN A 303 5.13 -8.35 -5.44
N ILE A 304 6.06 -7.94 -6.31
CA ILE A 304 6.80 -6.68 -6.17
C ILE A 304 5.86 -5.48 -6.20
N VAL A 305 4.93 -5.43 -7.15
CA VAL A 305 3.95 -4.34 -7.26
C VAL A 305 3.09 -4.26 -6.00
N LEU A 306 2.60 -5.40 -5.50
CA LEU A 306 1.81 -5.43 -4.27
C LEU A 306 2.61 -4.96 -3.04
N GLU A 307 3.88 -5.35 -2.94
CA GLU A 307 4.76 -4.90 -1.85
C GLU A 307 5.02 -3.39 -1.93
N TYR A 308 5.21 -2.87 -3.14
CA TYR A 308 5.40 -1.43 -3.36
C TYR A 308 4.16 -0.63 -2.92
N LEU A 309 2.97 -1.10 -3.30
CA LEU A 309 1.70 -0.49 -2.90
C LEU A 309 1.54 -0.53 -1.37
N PHE A 310 1.79 -1.69 -0.74
CA PHE A 310 1.73 -1.81 0.72
C PHE A 310 2.71 -0.87 1.42
N LEU A 311 3.97 -0.81 0.98
CA LEU A 311 4.98 0.07 1.57
C LEU A 311 4.61 1.54 1.40
N SER A 312 4.10 1.93 0.23
CA SER A 312 3.63 3.30 -0.02
C SER A 312 2.44 3.70 0.86
N GLU A 313 1.57 2.74 1.20
CA GLU A 313 0.38 2.98 2.00
C GLU A 313 0.67 2.95 3.51
N PHE A 314 1.42 1.95 3.99
CA PHE A 314 1.61 1.69 5.41
C PHE A 314 2.83 2.40 6.00
N MET A 315 3.97 2.39 5.30
CA MET A 315 5.21 2.98 5.81
C MET A 315 5.25 4.47 5.50
N LEU A 316 5.48 5.28 6.53
CA LEU A 316 5.70 6.71 6.37
C LEU A 316 7.15 6.95 5.94
N PHE A 317 7.34 7.26 4.66
CA PHE A 317 8.61 7.74 4.12
C PHE A 317 8.56 9.25 3.98
N ASN A 318 9.68 9.92 4.20
CA ASN A 318 9.73 11.38 4.05
C ASN A 318 9.76 11.77 2.56
N ASP A 319 10.49 10.99 1.77
CA ASP A 319 10.70 11.23 0.33
C ASP A 319 10.46 9.96 -0.49
N PHE A 320 10.08 10.14 -1.76
CA PHE A 320 9.97 9.05 -2.73
C PHE A 320 11.30 8.33 -2.96
N GLN A 321 12.43 9.02 -2.78
CA GLN A 321 13.77 8.43 -2.90
C GLN A 321 14.06 7.43 -1.77
N GLU A 322 13.69 7.77 -0.52
CA GLU A 322 13.86 6.87 0.63
C GLU A 322 13.08 5.56 0.42
N LEU A 323 11.85 5.66 -0.10
CA LEU A 323 11.05 4.49 -0.46
C LEU A 323 11.73 3.65 -1.54
N ASN A 324 12.23 4.28 -2.60
CA ASN A 324 12.88 3.58 -3.70
C ASN A 324 14.16 2.85 -3.23
N ASP A 325 15.00 3.49 -2.41
CA ASP A 325 16.23 2.88 -1.89
C ASP A 325 15.92 1.73 -0.92
N TYR A 326 14.92 1.91 -0.05
CA TYR A 326 14.43 0.83 0.82
C TYR A 326 13.93 -0.37 0.00
N PHE A 327 13.16 -0.10 -1.05
CA PHE A 327 12.61 -1.13 -1.92
C PHE A 327 13.69 -1.86 -2.72
N LYS A 328 14.69 -1.12 -3.26
CA LYS A 328 15.86 -1.70 -3.94
C LYS A 328 16.58 -2.68 -3.03
N ASN A 329 16.89 -2.27 -1.80
CA ASN A 329 17.58 -3.12 -0.83
C ASN A 329 16.77 -4.37 -0.43
N LEU A 330 15.43 -4.27 -0.40
CA LEU A 330 14.55 -5.38 -0.06
C LEU A 330 14.58 -6.48 -1.13
N PHE A 331 14.54 -6.10 -2.42
CA PHE A 331 14.45 -7.04 -3.53
C PHE A 331 15.78 -7.36 -4.23
N GLU A 332 16.88 -6.68 -3.90
CA GLU A 332 18.20 -6.84 -4.56
C GLU A 332 18.60 -8.31 -4.76
N ASN A 333 18.58 -9.10 -3.68
CA ASN A 333 18.94 -10.52 -3.72
C ASN A 333 17.98 -11.34 -4.59
N THR A 334 16.67 -11.14 -4.40
CA THR A 334 15.65 -11.88 -5.17
C THR A 334 15.71 -11.56 -6.67
N LEU A 335 16.02 -10.31 -7.03
CA LEU A 335 16.20 -9.88 -8.42
C LEU A 335 17.49 -10.45 -9.00
N SER A 336 18.58 -10.48 -8.23
CA SER A 336 19.82 -11.18 -8.61
C SER A 336 19.57 -12.65 -8.92
N ASP A 337 18.91 -13.38 -8.02
CA ASP A 337 18.62 -14.80 -8.21
C ASP A 337 17.69 -15.04 -9.39
N SER A 338 16.72 -14.15 -9.57
CA SER A 338 15.83 -14.14 -10.73
C SER A 338 16.60 -13.96 -12.05
N LYS A 339 17.56 -13.03 -12.11
CA LYS A 339 18.40 -12.82 -13.30
C LYS A 339 19.20 -14.09 -13.64
N ILE A 340 19.76 -14.75 -12.63
CA ILE A 340 20.51 -16.01 -12.80
C ILE A 340 19.59 -17.11 -13.34
N PHE A 341 18.40 -17.27 -12.76
CA PHE A 341 17.43 -18.27 -13.22
C PHE A 341 16.99 -18.04 -14.67
N ASN A 342 16.59 -16.81 -15.01
CA ASN A 342 16.18 -16.46 -16.38
C ASN A 342 17.31 -16.70 -17.39
N ARG A 343 18.57 -16.39 -17.01
CA ARG A 343 19.73 -16.68 -17.86
C ARG A 343 19.90 -18.17 -18.13
N GLN A 344 19.84 -19.01 -17.09
CA GLN A 344 19.96 -20.47 -17.24
C GLN A 344 18.84 -21.06 -18.10
N LEU A 345 17.61 -20.57 -17.92
CA LEU A 345 16.44 -21.02 -18.66
C LEU A 345 16.52 -20.65 -20.14
N ILE A 346 16.98 -19.44 -20.47
CA ILE A 346 17.00 -18.94 -21.85
C ILE A 346 18.25 -19.39 -22.62
N GLU A 347 19.44 -19.38 -22.01
CA GLU A 347 20.69 -19.78 -22.67
C GLU A 347 20.69 -21.25 -23.11
N SER A 348 19.96 -22.11 -22.39
CA SER A 348 19.79 -23.53 -22.74
C SER A 348 18.81 -23.77 -23.89
N SER A 349 18.16 -22.71 -24.40
CA SER A 349 17.08 -22.82 -25.37
C SER A 349 17.40 -22.18 -26.72
N TYR A 350 16.94 -22.84 -27.78
CA TYR A 350 17.08 -22.40 -29.17
C TYR A 350 15.75 -22.36 -29.91
N ASP A 351 14.63 -22.34 -29.17
CA ASP A 351 13.30 -22.17 -29.74
C ASP A 351 13.03 -20.68 -29.99
N ILE A 352 13.15 -20.27 -31.25
CA ILE A 352 12.92 -18.89 -31.69
C ILE A 352 11.54 -18.38 -31.26
N ILE A 353 10.48 -19.19 -31.39
CA ILE A 353 9.11 -18.75 -31.08
C ILE A 353 8.96 -18.56 -29.58
N GLY A 354 9.45 -19.50 -28.76
CA GLY A 354 9.41 -19.40 -27.30
C GLY A 354 10.18 -18.19 -26.76
N ILE A 355 11.34 -17.86 -27.35
CA ILE A 355 12.11 -16.66 -27.01
C ILE A 355 11.33 -15.39 -27.39
N LEU A 356 10.77 -15.31 -28.60
CA LEU A 356 9.99 -14.15 -29.03
C LEU A 356 8.71 -13.95 -28.21
N LEU A 357 8.08 -15.04 -27.77
CA LEU A 357 6.93 -14.98 -26.87
C LEU A 357 7.34 -14.42 -25.51
N SER A 358 8.49 -14.83 -25.01
CA SER A 358 9.09 -14.30 -23.77
C SER A 358 9.44 -12.80 -23.89
N VAL A 359 9.87 -12.34 -25.06
CA VAL A 359 10.05 -10.90 -25.36
C VAL A 359 8.73 -10.14 -25.26
N LYS A 360 7.66 -10.66 -25.85
CA LYS A 360 6.33 -10.03 -25.81
C LYS A 360 5.81 -9.95 -24.37
N THR A 361 5.92 -11.02 -23.59
CA THR A 361 5.61 -11.03 -22.16
C THR A 361 6.38 -9.95 -21.40
N THR A 362 7.68 -9.81 -21.67
CA THR A 362 8.53 -8.80 -21.00
C THR A 362 8.08 -7.38 -21.36
N GLN A 363 7.65 -7.14 -22.61
CA GLN A 363 7.10 -5.85 -23.04
C GLN A 363 5.77 -5.55 -22.35
N GLU A 364 4.89 -6.55 -22.20
CA GLU A 364 3.62 -6.41 -21.51
C GLU A 364 3.84 -6.07 -20.02
N LEU A 365 4.73 -6.80 -19.34
CA LEU A 365 5.13 -6.51 -17.96
C LEU A 365 5.69 -5.09 -17.81
N SER A 366 6.53 -4.64 -18.75
CA SER A 366 7.05 -3.26 -18.78
C SER A 366 5.92 -2.22 -18.92
N SER A 367 4.93 -2.48 -19.78
CA SER A 367 3.80 -1.57 -19.96
C SER A 367 2.94 -1.47 -18.70
N ASN A 368 2.71 -2.59 -18.01
CA ASN A 368 1.95 -2.62 -16.76
C ASN A 368 2.66 -1.84 -15.65
N LEU A 369 3.98 -1.99 -15.52
CA LEU A 369 4.79 -1.23 -14.55
C LEU A 369 4.76 0.28 -14.82
N LYS A 370 4.80 0.69 -16.08
CA LYS A 370 4.68 2.11 -16.47
C LYS A 370 3.30 2.68 -16.14
N ASN A 371 2.24 1.90 -16.33
CA ASN A 371 0.88 2.30 -15.97
C ASN A 371 0.75 2.55 -14.46
N GLU A 372 1.35 1.66 -13.64
CA GLU A 372 1.40 1.78 -12.18
C GLU A 372 2.45 2.82 -11.68
N LYS A 373 3.21 3.44 -12.59
CA LYS A 373 4.29 4.43 -12.30
C LYS A 373 5.42 3.89 -11.40
N ILE A 374 5.73 2.59 -11.51
CA ILE A 374 6.81 1.94 -10.76
C ILE A 374 8.03 1.78 -11.66
N PHE A 375 9.07 2.59 -11.43
CA PHE A 375 10.30 2.62 -12.26
C PHE A 375 11.46 1.78 -11.69
N ILE A 376 11.32 1.23 -10.48
CA ILE A 376 12.43 0.54 -9.79
C ILE A 376 12.85 -0.75 -10.53
N LEU A 377 11.93 -1.35 -11.27
CA LEU A 377 12.17 -2.56 -12.04
C LEU A 377 12.67 -2.32 -13.46
N ASP A 378 12.82 -1.07 -13.90
CA ASP A 378 13.23 -0.78 -15.28
C ASP A 378 14.59 -1.40 -15.62
N ASP A 379 15.57 -1.32 -14.71
CA ASP A 379 16.88 -1.92 -14.89
C ASP A 379 16.80 -3.45 -15.06
N TYR A 380 15.97 -4.10 -14.24
CA TYR A 380 15.74 -5.54 -14.30
C TYR A 380 15.06 -5.96 -15.62
N ILE A 381 14.02 -5.24 -16.03
CA ILE A 381 13.29 -5.50 -17.28
C ILE A 381 14.20 -5.26 -18.49
N ASN A 382 15.01 -4.21 -18.48
CA ASN A 382 15.96 -3.90 -19.53
C ASN A 382 17.01 -5.00 -19.67
N GLU A 383 17.59 -5.48 -18.55
CA GLU A 383 18.54 -6.58 -18.58
C GLU A 383 17.93 -7.87 -19.16
N ILE A 384 16.72 -8.26 -18.73
CA ILE A 384 16.04 -9.45 -19.27
C ILE A 384 15.71 -9.27 -20.75
N SER A 385 15.25 -8.09 -21.16
CA SER A 385 15.00 -7.76 -22.56
C SER A 385 16.28 -7.91 -23.39
N THR A 386 17.41 -7.35 -22.94
CA THR A 386 18.69 -7.50 -23.66
C THR A 386 19.15 -8.96 -23.75
N LEU A 387 18.94 -9.75 -22.69
CA LEU A 387 19.26 -11.17 -22.66
C LEU A 387 18.45 -11.94 -23.70
N LEU A 388 17.14 -11.70 -23.77
CA LEU A 388 16.24 -12.33 -24.74
C LEU A 388 16.60 -11.97 -26.19
N TRP A 389 16.89 -10.69 -26.47
CA TRP A 389 17.27 -10.26 -27.82
C TRP A 389 18.61 -10.85 -28.27
N ASN A 390 19.60 -10.90 -27.36
CA ASN A 390 20.89 -11.53 -27.63
C ASN A 390 20.72 -13.02 -27.91
N GLN A 391 19.89 -13.72 -27.14
CA GLN A 391 19.65 -15.15 -27.36
C GLN A 391 18.86 -15.40 -28.66
N PHE A 392 17.88 -14.55 -28.98
CA PHE A 392 17.15 -14.62 -30.26
C PHE A 392 18.13 -14.55 -31.45
N GLN A 393 19.04 -13.58 -31.44
CA GLN A 393 20.04 -13.45 -32.51
C GLN A 393 20.95 -14.69 -32.59
N LYS A 394 21.49 -15.15 -31.45
CA LYS A 394 22.31 -16.38 -31.40
C LYS A 394 21.55 -17.60 -31.93
N SER A 395 20.28 -17.73 -31.56
CA SER A 395 19.43 -18.83 -32.04
C SER A 395 19.26 -18.76 -33.56
N VAL A 396 18.95 -17.58 -34.11
CA VAL A 396 18.84 -17.36 -35.56
C VAL A 396 20.16 -17.72 -36.28
N ASP A 397 21.30 -17.26 -35.77
CA ASP A 397 22.60 -17.55 -36.38
C ASP A 397 22.91 -19.06 -36.36
N LEU A 398 22.62 -19.77 -35.26
CA LEU A 398 22.77 -21.22 -35.17
C LEU A 398 21.83 -22.00 -36.10
N HIS A 399 20.60 -21.52 -36.28
CA HIS A 399 19.66 -22.10 -37.25
C HIS A 399 20.15 -21.90 -38.69
N CYS A 400 20.70 -20.73 -39.02
CA CYS A 400 21.34 -20.47 -40.31
C CYS A 400 22.55 -21.41 -40.54
N GLU A 401 23.42 -21.58 -39.55
CA GLU A 401 24.56 -22.51 -39.61
C GLU A 401 24.10 -23.96 -39.78
N SER A 402 23.04 -24.35 -39.08
CA SER A 402 22.47 -25.70 -39.19
C SER A 402 21.94 -25.97 -40.59
N LEU A 403 21.25 -25.01 -41.21
CA LEU A 403 20.79 -25.12 -42.60
C LEU A 403 21.97 -25.31 -43.58
N LYS A 404 23.06 -24.56 -43.40
CA LYS A 404 24.31 -24.74 -44.19
C LYS A 404 24.98 -26.09 -43.97
N GLN A 405 25.01 -26.59 -42.73
CA GLN A 405 25.57 -27.92 -42.47
C GLN A 405 24.72 -29.05 -43.08
N ILE A 406 23.39 -28.90 -43.04
CA ILE A 406 22.45 -29.85 -43.65
C ILE A 406 22.59 -29.80 -45.17
N SER A 407 22.75 -28.63 -45.78
CA SER A 407 22.95 -28.52 -47.23
C SER A 407 24.18 -29.32 -47.66
N ILE A 408 25.32 -29.15 -46.97
CA ILE A 408 26.58 -29.87 -47.22
C ILE A 408 26.44 -31.39 -47.03
N LYS A 409 25.71 -31.85 -46.00
CA LYS A 409 25.51 -33.29 -45.73
C LYS A 409 24.52 -33.96 -46.67
N ASN A 410 23.37 -33.33 -46.96
CA ASN A 410 22.43 -33.84 -47.96
C ASN A 410 23.07 -33.87 -49.36
N SER A 411 24.02 -32.97 -49.60
CA SER A 411 24.90 -32.96 -50.75
C SER A 411 25.67 -34.27 -51.00
N LEU A 412 25.83 -35.12 -49.97
CA LEU A 412 26.56 -36.39 -50.02
C LEU A 412 25.65 -37.61 -50.22
N VAL A 413 24.33 -37.48 -50.04
CA VAL A 413 23.36 -38.58 -50.14
C VAL A 413 22.58 -38.44 -51.45
N GLY A 414 22.96 -39.21 -52.46
CA GLY A 414 22.47 -39.16 -53.85
C GLY A 414 20.99 -39.56 -54.07
N ASN A 415 20.05 -38.89 -53.42
CA ASN A 415 18.62 -39.07 -53.67
C ASN A 415 18.17 -38.10 -54.76
N HIS A 416 18.22 -38.56 -56.02
CA HIS A 416 18.06 -37.73 -57.22
C HIS A 416 16.61 -37.45 -57.65
N ASN A 417 15.58 -37.96 -56.97
CA ASN A 417 14.17 -37.76 -57.33
C ASN A 417 13.37 -37.19 -56.14
N ARG A 418 13.48 -35.89 -55.86
CA ARG A 418 12.68 -35.20 -54.84
C ARG A 418 11.86 -34.10 -55.50
N THR A 419 10.58 -34.35 -55.75
CA THR A 419 9.60 -33.34 -56.21
C THR A 419 8.69 -32.86 -55.07
N VAL A 420 8.70 -33.54 -53.93
CA VAL A 420 7.91 -33.22 -52.73
C VAL A 420 8.64 -32.15 -51.91
N PRO A 421 7.93 -31.16 -51.32
CA PRO A 421 8.53 -30.20 -50.40
C PRO A 421 9.24 -30.87 -49.23
N ASP A 422 10.38 -30.32 -48.82
CA ASP A 422 11.09 -30.83 -47.65
C ASP A 422 10.31 -30.50 -46.37
N VAL A 423 10.31 -31.42 -45.38
CA VAL A 423 9.73 -31.18 -44.04
C VAL A 423 10.36 -29.97 -43.35
N LEU A 424 11.60 -29.63 -43.72
CA LEU A 424 12.29 -28.41 -43.27
C LEU A 424 11.61 -27.13 -43.80
N THR A 425 11.15 -27.15 -45.05
CA THR A 425 10.42 -26.04 -45.67
C THR A 425 9.07 -25.82 -44.98
N GLN A 426 8.37 -26.90 -44.61
CA GLN A 426 7.14 -26.81 -43.83
C GLN A 426 7.38 -26.19 -42.46
N LYS A 427 8.34 -26.71 -41.69
CA LYS A 427 8.71 -26.17 -40.36
C LYS A 427 9.18 -24.72 -40.41
N PHE A 428 9.88 -24.34 -41.47
CA PHE A 428 10.29 -22.96 -41.70
C PHE A 428 9.10 -22.05 -42.01
N GLY A 429 8.15 -22.52 -42.83
CA GLY A 429 6.89 -21.84 -43.10
C GLY A 429 6.12 -21.58 -41.80
N ASP A 430 5.99 -22.60 -40.94
CA ASP A 430 5.33 -22.47 -39.63
C ASP A 430 6.05 -21.44 -38.74
N LEU A 431 7.39 -21.46 -38.71
CA LEU A 431 8.18 -20.49 -37.96
C LEU A 431 7.99 -19.05 -38.45
N LEU A 432 8.04 -18.83 -39.78
CA LEU A 432 7.81 -17.52 -40.37
C LEU A 432 6.40 -17.01 -40.08
N ASN A 433 5.40 -17.87 -40.24
CA ASN A 433 4.02 -17.55 -39.92
C ASN A 433 3.88 -17.12 -38.45
N GLY A 434 4.53 -17.84 -37.53
CA GLY A 434 4.57 -17.48 -36.12
C GLY A 434 5.10 -16.09 -35.83
N ILE A 435 6.23 -15.74 -36.45
CA ILE A 435 6.82 -14.41 -36.32
C ILE A 435 5.87 -13.36 -36.91
N PHE A 436 5.26 -13.65 -38.06
CA PHE A 436 4.33 -12.73 -38.73
C PHE A 436 3.09 -12.42 -37.88
N ILE A 437 2.43 -13.45 -37.35
CA ILE A 437 1.26 -13.28 -36.46
C ILE A 437 1.61 -12.42 -35.25
N MET A 438 2.77 -12.65 -34.63
CA MET A 438 3.20 -11.95 -33.42
C MET A 438 3.55 -10.48 -33.64
N PHE A 439 4.18 -10.15 -34.77
CA PHE A 439 4.75 -8.82 -35.03
C PHE A 439 4.04 -8.04 -36.14
N SER A 440 2.93 -8.55 -36.69
CA SER A 440 2.09 -7.87 -37.69
C SER A 440 1.69 -6.44 -37.29
N LYS A 441 1.48 -6.18 -36.00
CA LYS A 441 1.06 -4.87 -35.48
C LYS A 441 2.21 -3.96 -35.02
N ASN A 442 3.38 -4.54 -34.73
CA ASN A 442 4.52 -3.84 -34.12
C ASN A 442 5.78 -4.06 -34.96
N TYR A 443 6.01 -3.15 -35.91
CA TYR A 443 7.20 -3.21 -36.75
C TYR A 443 8.48 -3.12 -35.92
N ASN A 444 9.39 -4.07 -36.13
CA ASN A 444 10.69 -4.09 -35.50
C ASN A 444 11.77 -4.46 -36.53
N LYS A 445 12.60 -3.48 -36.88
CA LYS A 445 13.70 -3.61 -37.84
C LYS A 445 14.68 -4.73 -37.49
N PHE A 446 14.88 -5.00 -36.20
CA PHE A 446 15.78 -6.06 -35.75
C PHE A 446 15.23 -7.46 -36.07
N ILE A 447 13.91 -7.63 -35.93
CA ILE A 447 13.25 -8.88 -36.32
C ILE A 447 13.31 -9.05 -37.83
N GLU A 448 12.96 -8.01 -38.59
CA GLU A 448 13.03 -8.03 -40.05
C GLU A 448 14.41 -8.45 -40.56
N THR A 449 15.48 -7.85 -40.02
CA THR A 449 16.86 -8.16 -40.41
C THR A 449 17.20 -9.64 -40.15
N ASN A 450 16.78 -10.19 -39.00
CA ASN A 450 17.07 -11.58 -38.65
C ASN A 450 16.16 -12.58 -39.40
N VAL A 451 14.92 -12.21 -39.71
CA VAL A 451 14.04 -12.98 -40.59
C VAL A 451 14.59 -13.00 -42.01
N GLN A 452 15.10 -11.88 -42.53
CA GLN A 452 15.74 -11.83 -43.84
C GLN A 452 16.94 -12.78 -43.91
N LYS A 453 17.81 -12.79 -42.88
CA LYS A 453 18.92 -13.77 -42.80
C LYS A 453 18.45 -15.21 -42.85
N LEU A 454 17.37 -15.54 -42.13
CA LEU A 454 16.77 -16.87 -42.15
C LEU A 454 16.25 -17.24 -43.54
N VAL A 455 15.54 -16.32 -44.21
CA VAL A 455 15.04 -16.51 -45.57
C VAL A 455 16.18 -16.69 -46.57
N ASP A 456 17.20 -15.85 -46.52
CA ASP A 456 18.38 -15.95 -47.39
C ASP A 456 19.11 -17.28 -47.19
N SER A 457 19.20 -17.76 -45.94
CA SER A 457 19.81 -19.05 -45.61
C SER A 457 19.01 -20.23 -46.18
N LEU A 458 17.68 -20.16 -46.18
CA LEU A 458 16.82 -21.17 -46.77
C LEU A 458 16.86 -21.15 -48.31
N ILE A 459 16.92 -19.96 -48.92
CA ILE A 459 17.12 -19.82 -50.37
C ILE A 459 18.46 -20.44 -50.76
N THR A 460 19.52 -20.18 -50.00
CA THR A 460 20.84 -20.79 -50.21
C THR A 460 20.78 -22.31 -50.08
N TYR A 461 20.08 -22.83 -49.06
CA TYR A 461 19.85 -24.27 -48.91
C TYR A 461 19.13 -24.90 -50.11
N LEU A 462 18.00 -24.33 -50.54
CA LEU A 462 17.21 -24.86 -51.67
C LEU A 462 17.98 -24.77 -53.00
N THR A 463 18.76 -23.70 -53.21
CA THR A 463 19.60 -23.55 -54.40
C THR A 463 20.76 -24.56 -54.44
N GLU A 464 21.41 -24.84 -53.30
CA GLU A 464 22.43 -25.89 -53.22
C GLU A 464 21.86 -27.30 -53.46
N VAL A 465 20.66 -27.60 -52.95
CA VAL A 465 19.98 -28.88 -53.19
C VAL A 465 19.60 -29.03 -54.67
N THR A 466 19.05 -27.98 -55.28
CA THR A 466 18.59 -28.01 -56.69
C THR A 466 19.73 -28.07 -57.70
N ASN A 467 20.86 -27.41 -57.43
CA ASN A 467 22.06 -27.45 -58.28
C ASN A 467 22.59 -28.89 -58.51
N LYS A 468 22.27 -29.83 -57.62
CA LYS A 468 22.69 -31.24 -57.70
C LYS A 468 21.69 -32.17 -58.40
N MET A 469 20.46 -31.73 -58.70
CA MET A 469 19.48 -32.54 -59.44
C MET A 469 19.86 -32.58 -60.93
N LYS A 470 19.76 -33.73 -61.62
CA LYS A 470 20.21 -33.82 -63.03
C LYS A 470 19.21 -33.23 -64.02
N ASN A 471 17.91 -33.27 -63.70
CA ASN A 471 16.83 -32.87 -64.61
C ASN A 471 16.37 -31.43 -64.35
N GLN A 472 16.41 -30.56 -65.37
CA GLN A 472 16.01 -29.15 -65.24
C GLN A 472 14.52 -28.99 -64.88
N LYS A 473 13.63 -29.77 -65.48
CA LYS A 473 12.18 -29.72 -65.18
C LYS A 473 11.86 -30.10 -63.72
N GLU A 474 12.61 -31.04 -63.15
CA GLU A 474 12.43 -31.46 -61.76
C GLU A 474 12.96 -30.41 -60.78
N ARG A 475 14.03 -29.67 -61.14
CA ARG A 475 14.53 -28.53 -60.35
C ARG A 475 13.48 -27.44 -60.21
N GLU A 476 12.90 -27.03 -61.32
CA GLU A 476 11.87 -25.97 -61.37
C GLU A 476 10.63 -26.38 -60.58
N LEU A 477 10.18 -27.64 -60.74
CA LEU A 477 9.03 -28.17 -60.02
C LEU A 477 9.28 -28.27 -58.50
N PHE A 478 10.48 -28.68 -58.08
CA PHE A 478 10.84 -28.75 -56.67
C PHE A 478 10.86 -27.36 -56.01
N LEU A 479 11.47 -26.36 -56.66
CA LEU A 479 11.46 -24.98 -56.15
C LEU A 479 10.04 -24.42 -56.07
N TYR A 480 9.24 -24.62 -57.11
CA TYR A 480 7.84 -24.19 -57.14
C TYR A 480 7.05 -24.82 -55.98
N ASN A 481 7.19 -26.12 -55.74
CA ASN A 481 6.49 -26.82 -54.67
C ASN A 481 6.92 -26.34 -53.27
N ASN A 482 8.20 -26.04 -53.06
CA ASN A 482 8.68 -25.51 -51.77
C ASN A 482 8.22 -24.06 -51.52
N TYR A 483 8.32 -23.19 -52.51
CA TYR A 483 7.87 -21.80 -52.36
C TYR A 483 6.35 -21.67 -52.27
N SER A 484 5.60 -22.47 -53.05
CA SER A 484 4.14 -22.50 -52.95
C SER A 484 3.66 -23.00 -51.58
N LEU A 485 4.38 -23.96 -50.97
CA LEU A 485 4.07 -24.39 -49.61
C LEU A 485 4.27 -23.26 -48.58
N ILE A 486 5.39 -22.53 -48.64
CA ILE A 486 5.63 -21.40 -47.72
C ILE A 486 4.54 -20.34 -47.89
N LEU A 487 4.22 -19.98 -49.13
CA LEU A 487 3.16 -19.01 -49.44
C LEU A 487 1.79 -19.49 -48.95
N ALA A 488 1.48 -20.78 -49.11
CA ALA A 488 0.22 -21.34 -48.62
C ALA A 488 0.12 -21.26 -47.08
N ILE A 489 1.21 -21.53 -46.36
CA ILE A 489 1.24 -21.46 -44.90
C ILE A 489 1.06 -20.01 -44.41
N ILE A 490 1.74 -19.05 -45.04
CA ILE A 490 1.64 -17.62 -44.67
C ILE A 490 0.26 -17.03 -45.02
N ASN A 491 -0.36 -17.45 -46.12
CA ASN A 491 -1.69 -16.96 -46.53
C ASN A 491 -2.85 -17.63 -45.79
N ALA A 492 -2.61 -18.76 -45.11
CA ALA A 492 -3.64 -19.50 -44.36
C ALA A 492 -3.92 -18.91 -42.96
N SER A 493 -3.03 -18.04 -42.46
CA SER A 493 -3.17 -17.26 -41.22
C SER A 493 -3.69 -15.86 -41.47
#